data_AF-A0A257W8J9-F1
#
_entry.id   AF-A0A257W8J9-F1
#
_cell.length_a   1.000
_cell.length_b   1.000
_cell.length_c   1.000
_cell.angle_alpha   90.00
_cell.angle_beta   90.00
_cell.angle_gamma   90.00
#
_symmetry.space_group_name_H-M   'P 1'
#
loop_
_entity.id
_entity.type
_entity.pdbx_description
1 polymer ?
#
loop_
_entity_poly.entity_id
_entity_poly.type
_entity_poly.pdbx_seq_one_letter_code
_entity_poly.pdbx_strand_id
1 'polypeptide(L)'
;GEFLCEDWFGTVTGVAGGNLLICGRQTSATLRAAEAAVTAIRSGTDIALPFPGGIVRSGSKVGSRYPKLKASTNDAYCPTLRGLTASELPADCRAVYEIVIDGLSFDAVKSAMQRGLHAAARSPEILRITAGNYGGKLGKHHFHLRELLTGN
;
A
#
# COMPACT_ATOMS: atom_id res chain seq x y z
N GLY A 1 -36.51 22.81 0.03
CA GLY A 1 -35.24 23.49 0.36
C GLY A 1 -34.45 23.69 -0.92
N GLU A 2 -33.33 24.39 -0.84
CA GLU A 2 -32.47 24.69 -1.98
C GLU A 2 -31.11 23.99 -1.81
N PHE A 3 -30.56 23.48 -2.90
CA PHE A 3 -29.24 22.84 -2.96
C PHE A 3 -28.32 23.69 -3.83
N LEU A 4 -27.23 24.18 -3.25
CA LEU A 4 -26.20 24.93 -3.96
C LEU A 4 -25.08 23.98 -4.41
N CYS A 5 -24.72 24.07 -5.69
CA CYS A 5 -23.68 23.26 -6.32
C CYS A 5 -22.85 24.12 -7.27
N GLU A 6 -21.55 23.88 -7.32
CA GLU A 6 -20.64 24.54 -8.27
C GLU A 6 -20.96 24.06 -9.71
N ASP A 7 -20.86 24.96 -10.69
CA ASP A 7 -21.11 24.67 -12.11
C ASP A 7 -19.93 23.91 -12.77
N TRP A 8 -18.70 24.10 -12.25
CA TRP A 8 -17.48 23.50 -12.80
C TRP A 8 -16.56 22.93 -11.73
N PHE A 9 -15.95 21.77 -12.05
CA PHE A 9 -14.91 21.16 -11.24
C PHE A 9 -13.67 20.87 -12.09
N GLY A 10 -12.49 21.25 -11.60
CA GLY A 10 -11.22 21.00 -12.26
C GLY A 10 -10.80 19.53 -12.17
N THR A 11 -10.07 19.06 -13.18
CA THR A 11 -9.40 17.76 -13.17
C THR A 11 -7.90 17.93 -13.43
N VAL A 12 -7.09 17.05 -12.85
CA VAL A 12 -5.64 17.03 -13.04
C VAL A 12 -5.18 15.59 -13.29
N THR A 13 -4.02 15.44 -13.92
CA THR A 13 -3.38 14.12 -14.03
C THR A 13 -2.68 13.79 -12.71
N GLY A 14 -3.28 12.88 -11.93
CA GLY A 14 -2.71 12.40 -10.68
C GLY A 14 -1.78 11.18 -10.85
N VAL A 15 -1.32 10.67 -9.71
CA VAL A 15 -0.54 9.43 -9.60
C VAL A 15 -1.34 8.45 -8.75
N ALA A 16 -1.53 7.23 -9.28
CA ALA A 16 -2.25 6.18 -8.58
C ALA A 16 -1.33 4.98 -8.27
N GLY A 17 -1.59 4.29 -7.18
CA GLY A 17 -0.96 3.01 -6.87
C GLY A 17 0.39 3.06 -6.14
N GLY A 18 0.76 4.19 -5.54
CA GLY A 18 1.84 4.17 -4.54
C GLY A 18 1.45 3.24 -3.40
N ASN A 19 2.35 2.39 -2.90
CA ASN A 19 1.93 1.37 -1.94
C ASN A 19 3.02 0.93 -0.96
N LEU A 20 2.57 0.40 0.17
CA LEU A 20 3.40 -0.22 1.21
C LEU A 20 2.79 -1.56 1.62
N LEU A 21 3.59 -2.62 1.64
CA LEU A 21 3.24 -3.90 2.24
C LEU A 21 3.89 -3.98 3.63
N ILE A 22 3.06 -4.16 4.65
CA ILE A 22 3.42 -4.23 6.06
C ILE A 22 3.31 -5.69 6.50
N CYS A 23 4.46 -6.33 6.70
CA CYS A 23 4.56 -7.75 7.04
C CYS A 23 4.87 -7.91 8.53
N GLY A 24 4.03 -8.60 9.29
CA GLY A 24 4.20 -8.73 10.75
C GLY A 24 3.98 -10.14 11.31
N ARG A 25 4.36 -10.31 12.58
CA ARG A 25 4.30 -11.58 13.32
C ARG A 25 2.89 -11.98 13.76
N GLN A 26 2.00 -11.00 13.96
CA GLN A 26 0.67 -11.22 14.52
C GLN A 26 -0.38 -10.39 13.77
N THR A 27 -1.51 -10.99 13.43
CA THR A 27 -2.57 -10.32 12.65
C THR A 27 -3.05 -9.02 13.29
N SER A 28 -3.40 -9.05 14.58
CA SER A 28 -3.93 -7.88 15.28
C SER A 28 -2.89 -6.75 15.42
N ALA A 29 -1.63 -7.08 15.71
CA ALA A 29 -0.57 -6.09 15.82
C ALA A 29 -0.17 -5.50 14.46
N THR A 30 -0.17 -6.33 13.40
CA THR A 30 0.10 -5.86 12.03
C THR A 30 -1.00 -4.94 11.54
N LEU A 31 -2.27 -5.26 11.85
CA LEU A 31 -3.41 -4.39 11.55
C LEU A 31 -3.28 -3.03 12.27
N ARG A 32 -2.97 -3.02 13.56
CA ARG A 32 -2.74 -1.77 14.30
C ARG A 32 -1.62 -0.92 13.71
N ALA A 33 -0.53 -1.55 13.24
CA ALA A 33 0.54 -0.84 12.56
C ALA A 33 0.09 -0.25 11.20
N ALA A 34 -0.74 -0.97 10.45
CA ALA A 34 -1.35 -0.47 9.23
C ALA A 34 -2.33 0.68 9.49
N GLU A 35 -3.17 0.60 10.53
CA GLU A 35 -4.06 1.69 10.96
C GLU A 35 -3.29 2.93 11.41
N ALA A 36 -2.18 2.75 12.12
CA ALA A 36 -1.28 3.84 12.50
C ALA A 36 -0.65 4.50 11.25
N ALA A 37 -0.25 3.70 10.26
CA ALA A 37 0.25 4.20 8.99
C ALA A 37 -0.82 4.95 8.19
N VAL A 38 -2.05 4.42 8.12
CA VAL A 38 -3.20 5.11 7.50
C VAL A 38 -3.45 6.46 8.17
N THR A 39 -3.43 6.50 9.50
CA THR A 39 -3.62 7.74 10.27
C THR A 39 -2.53 8.77 9.95
N ALA A 40 -1.27 8.33 9.88
CA ALA A 40 -0.16 9.21 9.51
C ALA A 40 -0.20 9.65 8.04
N ILE A 41 -0.70 8.82 7.13
CA ILE A 41 -0.87 9.20 5.72
C ILE A 41 -1.93 10.28 5.59
N ARG A 42 -3.08 10.09 6.26
CA ARG A 42 -4.24 10.99 6.25
C ARG A 42 -4.00 12.37 6.85
N SER A 43 -2.88 12.58 7.56
CA SER A 43 -2.51 13.93 8.02
C SER A 43 -1.97 14.84 6.91
N GLY A 44 -1.66 14.29 5.73
CA GLY A 44 -1.27 15.08 4.56
C GLY A 44 -2.44 15.41 3.64
N THR A 45 -2.21 16.39 2.75
CA THR A 45 -3.16 16.81 1.72
C THR A 45 -2.92 16.07 0.40
N ASP A 46 -3.85 16.25 -0.54
CA ASP A 46 -3.70 15.85 -1.95
C ASP A 46 -3.51 14.35 -2.19
N ILE A 47 -3.95 13.53 -1.23
CA ILE A 47 -3.88 12.07 -1.28
C ILE A 47 -5.23 11.43 -1.00
N ALA A 48 -5.38 10.19 -1.44
CA ALA A 48 -6.51 9.33 -1.15
C ALA A 48 -6.03 7.91 -0.86
N LEU A 49 -6.74 7.23 0.06
CA LEU A 49 -6.56 5.82 0.38
C LEU A 49 -7.83 5.08 -0.06
N PRO A 50 -7.89 4.54 -1.28
CA PRO A 50 -9.16 4.16 -1.92
C PRO A 50 -9.78 2.86 -1.37
N PHE A 51 -9.03 2.09 -0.58
CA PHE A 51 -9.51 0.82 -0.03
C PHE A 51 -10.27 1.01 1.29
N PRO A 52 -11.09 0.03 1.71
CA PRO A 52 -11.84 0.10 2.98
C PRO A 52 -10.91 0.37 4.17
N GLY A 53 -11.18 1.45 4.90
CA GLY A 53 -10.31 1.90 6.00
C GLY A 53 -8.90 2.31 5.58
N GLY A 54 -8.63 2.45 4.28
CA GLY A 54 -7.31 2.67 3.71
C GLY A 54 -6.40 1.43 3.64
N ILE A 55 -6.94 0.23 3.87
CA ILE A 55 -6.16 -1.00 4.02
C ILE A 55 -6.63 -2.08 3.05
N VAL A 56 -5.68 -2.71 2.37
CA VAL A 56 -5.86 -3.87 1.51
C VAL A 56 -5.46 -5.13 2.27
N ARG A 57 -6.36 -6.10 2.33
CA ARG A 57 -6.10 -7.42 2.93
C ARG A 57 -5.89 -8.54 1.90
N SER A 58 -6.30 -8.32 0.66
CA SER A 58 -6.32 -9.37 -0.38
C SER A 58 -4.96 -9.54 -1.04
N GLY A 59 -4.30 -8.42 -1.39
CA GLY A 59 -3.12 -8.38 -2.25
C GLY A 59 -3.42 -8.93 -3.65
N SER A 60 -2.88 -8.31 -4.70
CA SER A 60 -3.07 -8.83 -6.06
C SER A 60 -1.78 -8.85 -6.86
N LYS A 61 -1.72 -9.80 -7.80
CA LYS A 61 -0.69 -9.84 -8.84
C LYS A 61 -1.37 -9.82 -10.22
N VAL A 62 -0.63 -9.35 -11.22
CA VAL A 62 -1.08 -9.41 -12.61
C VAL A 62 -1.09 -10.85 -13.10
N GLY A 63 -2.17 -11.20 -13.80
CA GLY A 63 -2.38 -12.55 -14.33
C GLY A 63 -2.94 -13.51 -13.30
N SER A 64 -3.18 -14.74 -13.74
CA SER A 64 -3.76 -15.81 -12.94
C SER A 64 -3.44 -17.16 -13.55
N ARG A 65 -3.51 -18.22 -12.73
CA ARG A 65 -3.54 -19.60 -13.24
C ARG A 65 -4.79 -19.89 -14.07
N TYR A 66 -5.85 -19.10 -13.88
CA TYR A 66 -7.09 -19.19 -14.65
C TYR A 66 -7.07 -18.16 -15.79
N PRO A 67 -7.09 -18.58 -17.07
CA PRO A 67 -6.87 -17.68 -18.21
C PRO A 67 -7.83 -16.48 -18.32
N LYS A 68 -9.05 -16.60 -17.78
CA LYS A 68 -10.07 -15.54 -17.82
C LYS A 68 -9.87 -14.45 -16.75
N LEU A 69 -8.98 -14.65 -15.78
CA LEU A 69 -8.76 -13.73 -14.68
C LEU A 69 -7.53 -12.85 -14.93
N LYS A 70 -7.76 -11.53 -15.04
CA LYS A 70 -6.70 -10.52 -15.25
C LYS A 70 -5.82 -10.29 -14.03
N ALA A 71 -6.34 -10.55 -12.84
CA ALA A 71 -5.63 -10.46 -11.58
C ALA A 71 -5.99 -11.66 -10.69
N SER A 72 -5.07 -12.02 -9.81
CA SER A 72 -5.25 -13.08 -8.82
C SER A 72 -4.57 -12.69 -7.52
N THR A 73 -4.77 -13.49 -6.47
CA THR A 73 -4.08 -13.26 -5.19
C THR A 73 -2.57 -13.29 -5.38
N ASN A 74 -1.87 -12.41 -4.67
CA ASN A 74 -0.41 -12.42 -4.65
C ASN A 74 0.08 -13.48 -3.65
N ASP A 75 0.11 -14.73 -4.10
CA ASP A 75 0.45 -15.91 -3.29
C ASP A 75 1.85 -15.81 -2.66
N ALA A 76 2.81 -15.13 -3.29
CA ALA A 76 4.14 -14.90 -2.71
C ALA A 76 4.07 -14.18 -1.35
N TYR A 77 3.01 -13.39 -1.14
CA TYR A 77 2.73 -12.64 0.09
C TYR A 77 1.58 -13.23 0.93
N CYS A 78 1.16 -14.47 0.66
CA CYS A 78 0.14 -15.16 1.46
C CYS A 78 0.79 -16.06 2.52
N PRO A 79 0.70 -15.73 3.83
CA PRO A 79 1.31 -16.54 4.89
C PRO A 79 0.83 -18.00 4.91
N THR A 80 -0.44 -18.23 4.58
CA THR A 80 -1.07 -19.56 4.54
C THR A 80 -0.68 -20.39 3.32
N LEU A 81 -0.11 -19.78 2.28
CA LEU A 81 0.31 -20.47 1.05
C LEU A 81 1.83 -20.67 0.96
N ARG A 82 2.59 -20.35 2.01
CA ARG A 82 4.06 -20.42 1.99
C ARG A 82 4.61 -21.78 1.59
N GLY A 83 3.94 -22.88 1.92
CA GLY A 83 4.34 -24.23 1.53
C GLY A 83 4.03 -24.60 0.08
N LEU A 84 3.29 -23.76 -0.65
CA LEU A 84 2.77 -24.03 -2.00
C LEU A 84 3.33 -23.07 -3.07
N THR A 85 4.14 -22.08 -2.68
CA THR A 85 4.67 -21.07 -3.59
C THR A 85 6.03 -20.56 -3.13
N ALA A 86 6.74 -19.87 -4.03
CA ALA A 86 7.95 -19.12 -3.69
C ALA A 86 7.56 -17.88 -2.89
N SER A 87 7.55 -18.01 -1.56
CA SER A 87 7.16 -16.92 -0.68
C SER A 87 8.25 -15.85 -0.58
N GLU A 88 7.84 -14.58 -0.58
CA GLU A 88 8.71 -13.42 -0.31
C GLU A 88 8.64 -12.96 1.15
N LEU A 89 7.90 -13.71 1.99
CA LEU A 89 7.68 -13.37 3.39
C LEU A 89 8.83 -13.80 4.29
N PRO A 90 9.18 -13.00 5.31
CA PRO A 90 10.05 -13.45 6.41
C PRO A 90 9.49 -14.70 7.10
N ALA A 91 10.37 -15.54 7.66
CA ALA A 91 10.01 -16.83 8.26
C ALA A 91 8.91 -16.74 9.34
N ASP A 92 8.87 -15.68 10.15
CA ASP A 92 7.87 -15.52 11.22
C ASP A 92 6.63 -14.71 10.79
N CYS A 93 6.53 -14.31 9.52
CA CYS A 93 5.42 -13.47 9.09
C CYS A 93 4.12 -14.27 9.04
N ARG A 94 3.09 -13.78 9.73
CA ARG A 94 1.75 -14.39 9.80
C ARG A 94 0.65 -13.51 9.24
N ALA A 95 0.93 -12.23 9.00
CA ALA A 95 -0.03 -11.30 8.41
C ALA A 95 0.69 -10.28 7.52
N VAL A 96 0.00 -9.90 6.45
CA VAL A 96 0.41 -8.86 5.52
C VAL A 96 -0.79 -7.96 5.29
N TYR A 97 -0.57 -6.65 5.40
CA TYR A 97 -1.52 -5.65 4.98
C TYR A 97 -0.84 -4.72 3.98
N GLU A 98 -1.56 -4.32 2.96
CA GLU A 98 -1.11 -3.34 1.98
C GLU A 98 -1.85 -2.03 2.19
N ILE A 99 -1.17 -0.91 2.00
CA ILE A 99 -1.79 0.41 1.90
C ILE A 99 -1.53 0.90 0.50
N VAL A 100 -2.59 1.25 -0.23
CA VAL A 100 -2.52 1.85 -1.57
C VAL A 100 -2.88 3.33 -1.44
N ILE A 101 -2.08 4.17 -2.09
CA ILE A 101 -2.10 5.61 -2.02
C ILE A 101 -2.19 6.16 -3.45
N ASP A 102 -3.24 6.93 -3.68
CA ASP A 102 -3.37 7.78 -4.86
C ASP A 102 -3.13 9.24 -4.44
N GLY A 103 -2.71 10.09 -5.35
CA GLY A 103 -2.52 11.51 -5.06
C GLY A 103 -2.49 12.39 -6.29
N LEU A 104 -2.59 13.70 -6.08
CA LEU A 104 -2.61 14.70 -7.15
C LEU A 104 -1.22 14.93 -7.78
N SER A 105 -0.15 14.48 -7.13
CA SER A 105 1.22 14.59 -7.63
C SER A 105 2.12 13.44 -7.15
N PHE A 106 3.28 13.26 -7.80
CA PHE A 106 4.30 12.31 -7.36
C PHE A 106 4.78 12.63 -5.94
N ASP A 107 5.03 13.90 -5.62
CA ASP A 107 5.54 14.30 -4.31
C ASP A 107 4.51 14.08 -3.19
N ALA A 108 3.22 14.28 -3.48
CA ALA A 108 2.15 13.98 -2.53
C ALA A 108 2.15 12.49 -2.15
N VAL A 109 2.23 11.60 -3.14
CA VAL A 109 2.30 10.15 -2.91
C VAL A 109 3.61 9.76 -2.21
N LYS A 110 4.75 10.32 -2.63
CA LYS A 110 6.07 10.07 -2.00
C LYS A 110 6.06 10.45 -0.51
N SER A 111 5.55 11.64 -0.20
CA SER A 111 5.43 12.16 1.16
C SER A 111 4.48 11.30 2.01
N ALA A 112 3.36 10.86 1.44
CA ALA A 112 2.45 9.92 2.11
C ALA A 112 3.10 8.57 2.40
N MET A 113 3.77 7.97 1.41
CA MET A 113 4.52 6.72 1.60
C MET A 113 5.57 6.86 2.69
N GLN A 114 6.29 7.98 2.76
CA GLN A 114 7.24 8.25 3.83
C GLN A 114 6.57 8.26 5.21
N ARG A 115 5.49 9.02 5.40
CA ARG A 115 4.74 9.05 6.67
C ARG A 115 4.24 7.67 7.09
N GLY A 116 3.64 6.94 6.15
CA GLY A 116 3.12 5.59 6.39
C GLY A 116 4.22 4.60 6.77
N LEU A 117 5.36 4.62 6.07
CA LEU A 117 6.50 3.77 6.34
C LEU A 117 7.05 4.01 7.75
N HIS A 118 7.33 5.27 8.10
CA HIS A 118 7.86 5.61 9.42
C HIS A 118 6.88 5.31 10.55
N ALA A 119 5.58 5.50 10.34
CA ALA A 119 4.56 5.16 11.32
C ALA A 119 4.44 3.64 11.55
N ALA A 120 4.39 2.84 10.47
CA ALA A 120 4.34 1.39 10.57
C ALA A 120 5.60 0.80 11.25
N ALA A 121 6.77 1.37 10.94
CA ALA A 121 8.07 0.91 11.45
C ALA A 121 8.24 1.08 12.98
N ARG A 122 7.40 1.89 13.64
CA ARG A 122 7.42 2.06 15.10
C ARG A 122 6.89 0.84 15.86
N SER A 123 6.16 -0.04 15.19
CA SER A 123 5.63 -1.25 15.84
C SER A 123 6.69 -2.36 15.86
N PRO A 124 7.04 -2.92 17.02
CA PRO A 124 8.04 -3.99 17.14
C PRO A 124 7.59 -5.32 16.50
N GLU A 125 6.30 -5.47 16.22
CA GLU A 125 5.72 -6.66 15.61
C GLU A 125 5.88 -6.71 14.08
N ILE A 126 6.35 -5.61 13.47
CA ILE A 126 6.61 -5.52 12.04
C ILE A 126 7.99 -6.09 11.72
N LEU A 127 8.00 -7.11 10.86
CA LEU A 127 9.18 -7.82 10.41
C LEU A 127 9.82 -7.17 9.19
N ARG A 128 8.99 -6.62 8.31
CA ARG A 128 9.42 -6.03 7.04
C ARG A 128 8.36 -5.05 6.55
N ILE A 129 8.83 -3.93 6.03
CA ILE A 129 8.05 -3.05 5.15
C ILE A 129 8.66 -3.16 3.76
N THR A 130 7.84 -3.44 2.76
CA THR A 130 8.25 -3.51 1.35
C THR A 130 7.20 -2.83 0.47
N ALA A 131 7.37 -2.86 -0.86
CA ALA A 131 6.42 -2.31 -1.82
C ALA A 131 6.20 -3.27 -2.99
N GLY A 132 4.94 -3.37 -3.41
CA GLY A 132 4.51 -4.12 -4.57
C GLY A 132 4.92 -3.40 -5.83
N ASN A 133 5.49 -4.15 -6.77
CA ASN A 133 5.90 -3.63 -8.07
C ASN A 133 5.64 -4.68 -9.16
N TYR A 134 5.65 -4.22 -10.41
CA TYR A 134 5.40 -5.05 -11.59
C TYR A 134 6.67 -5.15 -12.46
N GLY A 135 7.83 -5.29 -11.80
CA GLY A 135 9.14 -5.39 -12.46
C GLY A 135 9.57 -4.12 -13.21
N GLY A 136 9.00 -2.96 -12.87
CA GLY A 136 9.28 -1.67 -13.53
C GLY A 136 8.66 -1.52 -14.93
N LYS A 137 7.89 -2.50 -15.41
CA LYS A 137 7.40 -2.54 -16.80
C LYS A 137 6.01 -1.94 -17.01
N LEU A 138 5.27 -1.64 -15.93
CA LEU A 138 3.87 -1.21 -16.00
C LEU A 138 3.66 0.26 -15.63
N GLY A 139 4.27 0.71 -14.53
CA GLY A 139 4.10 2.07 -13.99
C GLY A 139 5.24 3.00 -14.39
N LYS A 140 4.89 4.25 -14.72
CA LYS A 140 5.86 5.33 -15.03
C LYS A 140 6.59 5.86 -13.78
N HIS A 141 5.94 5.80 -12.62
CA HIS A 141 6.45 6.35 -11.36
C HIS A 141 7.00 5.24 -10.48
N HIS A 142 8.25 5.39 -10.03
CA HIS A 142 8.91 4.44 -9.12
C HIS A 142 9.23 5.15 -7.80
N PHE A 143 8.67 4.63 -6.70
CA PHE A 143 8.91 5.14 -5.35
C PHE A 143 9.89 4.22 -4.63
N HIS A 144 11.19 4.53 -4.69
CA HIS A 144 12.20 3.71 -4.04
C HIS A 144 12.19 3.93 -2.52
N LEU A 145 11.85 2.90 -1.74
CA LEU A 145 11.73 3.01 -0.28
C LEU A 145 13.00 3.53 0.41
N ARG A 146 14.19 3.25 -0.13
CA ARG A 146 15.47 3.77 0.38
C ARG A 146 15.50 5.30 0.46
N GLU A 147 14.83 5.97 -0.49
CA GLU A 147 14.78 7.44 -0.57
C GLU A 147 13.77 8.03 0.41
N LEU A 148 12.96 7.19 1.07
CA LEU A 148 11.99 7.59 2.09
C LEU A 148 12.56 7.46 3.51
N LEU A 149 13.73 6.83 3.66
CA LEU A 149 14.34 6.56 4.97
C LEU A 149 14.96 7.81 5.60
N THR A 150 15.50 8.71 4.79
CA THR A 150 16.05 9.98 5.25
C THR A 150 14.91 10.95 5.53
N GLY A 151 14.55 11.13 6.80
CA GLY A 151 13.78 12.28 7.24
C GLY A 151 14.70 13.51 7.22
N ASN A 152 14.24 14.61 6.62
CA ASN A 152 14.71 15.93 7.02
C ASN A 152 14.07 16.30 8.36
#